data_AF-A0A518AVW2-F1
#
_entry.id   AF-A0A518AVW2-F1
#
_cell.length_a   1.000
_cell.length_b   1.000
_cell.length_c   1.000
_cell.angle_alpha   90.00
_cell.angle_beta   90.00
_cell.angle_gamma   90.00
#
_symmetry.space_group_name_H-M   'P 1'
#
loop_
_entity.id
_entity.type
_entity.pdbx_description
1 polymer ?
#
loop_
_entity_poly.entity_id
_entity_poly.type
_entity_poly.pdbx_seq_one_letter_code
_entity_poly.pdbx_strand_id
1 'polypeptide(L)'
;MRQRMTLVAAITLAALTGMLTTRAGAEEAAATPIAKQAAPAEKPITLEELNRRQVIGKLGMPLGTCVEIQAQVVANPTPNKGAYDHDYLLNVTHANGKLLPQSQLIEFRSLRHADSRLVNDSFRLYEMKTGQKARSLNSEQIAELEKGYVGKVVHLAAYETGSFSGIPRNLPSEVPIWQGRGYHFRSSLIVIVDRDAEQARNTKREMMLRKGS
;
A
#
# COMPACT_ATOMS: atom_id res chain seq x y z
N MET A 1 -18.20 -28.85 46.35
CA MET A 1 -17.01 -29.51 45.78
C MET A 1 -17.19 -29.66 44.27
N ARG A 2 -16.48 -28.87 43.45
CA ARG A 2 -16.49 -28.99 41.98
C ARG A 2 -15.04 -29.14 41.51
N GLN A 3 -14.70 -30.32 41.01
CA GLN A 3 -13.40 -30.63 40.44
C GLN A 3 -13.17 -29.82 39.15
N ARG A 4 -12.03 -29.15 39.07
CA ARG A 4 -11.49 -28.59 37.82
C ARG A 4 -10.53 -29.62 37.23
N MET A 5 -10.86 -30.19 36.07
CA MET A 5 -9.92 -30.97 35.26
C MET A 5 -9.07 -30.01 34.43
N THR A 6 -7.77 -30.01 34.71
CA THR A 6 -6.74 -29.32 33.93
C THR A 6 -6.26 -30.29 32.84
N LEU A 7 -6.50 -29.97 31.57
CA LEU A 7 -5.98 -30.73 30.44
C LEU A 7 -4.63 -30.13 30.02
N VAL A 8 -3.56 -30.87 30.26
CA VAL A 8 -2.19 -30.54 29.84
C VAL A 8 -1.97 -31.16 28.47
N ALA A 9 -1.83 -30.34 27.43
CA ALA A 9 -1.43 -30.81 26.09
C ALA A 9 0.10 -30.74 25.98
N ALA A 10 0.72 -31.92 25.89
CA ALA A 10 2.14 -32.07 25.59
C ALA A 10 2.40 -31.74 24.11
N ILE A 11 3.31 -30.81 23.83
CA ILE A 11 3.80 -30.53 22.47
C ILE A 11 5.15 -31.23 22.31
N THR A 12 5.16 -32.21 21.43
CA THR A 12 6.32 -33.02 21.05
C THR A 12 7.29 -32.19 20.23
N LEU A 13 8.52 -32.05 20.74
CA LEU A 13 9.65 -31.40 20.09
C LEU A 13 10.34 -32.41 19.16
N ALA A 14 10.17 -32.27 17.85
CA ALA A 14 10.92 -33.05 16.87
C ALA A 14 12.14 -32.24 16.39
N ALA A 15 13.32 -32.60 16.91
CA ALA A 15 14.60 -32.14 16.43
C ALA A 15 14.90 -32.80 15.07
N LEU A 16 15.18 -32.00 14.04
CA LEU A 16 15.70 -32.47 12.76
C LEU A 16 17.12 -31.91 12.54
N THR A 17 18.08 -32.63 13.10
CA THR A 17 19.49 -32.64 12.69
C THR A 17 19.60 -33.28 11.30
N GLY A 18 20.21 -32.58 10.34
CA GLY A 18 20.35 -33.11 8.97
C GLY A 18 21.40 -32.41 8.13
N MET A 19 22.65 -32.87 8.29
CA MET A 19 23.73 -32.98 7.30
C MET A 19 24.23 -31.74 6.52
N LEU A 20 25.46 -31.35 6.87
CA LEU A 20 26.44 -30.74 5.98
C LEU A 20 26.72 -31.69 4.81
N THR A 21 26.53 -31.21 3.58
CA THR A 21 27.11 -31.82 2.38
C THR A 21 27.94 -30.78 1.64
N THR A 22 29.24 -30.83 1.90
CA THR A 22 30.28 -30.13 1.16
C THR A 22 30.36 -30.73 -0.25
N ARG A 23 29.98 -29.99 -1.29
CA ARG A 23 30.34 -30.31 -2.67
C ARG A 23 31.21 -29.20 -3.25
N ALA A 24 32.52 -29.41 -3.15
CA ALA A 24 33.52 -28.78 -3.97
C ALA A 24 33.44 -29.40 -5.37
N GLY A 25 33.33 -28.56 -6.40
CA GLY A 25 33.21 -28.97 -7.80
C GLY A 25 33.03 -27.72 -8.65
N ALA A 26 34.06 -26.89 -8.69
CA ALA A 26 34.16 -25.73 -9.54
C ALA A 26 34.45 -26.19 -10.98
N GLU A 27 33.42 -26.19 -11.81
CA GLU A 27 33.56 -26.19 -13.26
C GLU A 27 33.13 -24.81 -13.74
N GLU A 28 34.11 -23.90 -13.77
CA GLU A 28 34.00 -22.53 -14.22
C GLU A 28 33.86 -22.53 -15.75
N ALA A 29 32.66 -22.84 -16.22
CA ALA A 29 32.27 -22.64 -17.61
C ALA A 29 32.29 -21.13 -17.88
N ALA A 30 33.33 -20.68 -18.58
CA ALA A 30 33.49 -19.32 -19.07
C ALA A 30 32.28 -18.93 -19.93
N ALA A 31 31.26 -18.35 -19.29
CA ALA A 31 30.07 -17.84 -19.95
C ALA A 31 30.48 -16.62 -20.78
N THR A 32 30.55 -16.82 -22.09
CA THR A 32 30.71 -15.75 -23.07
C THR A 32 29.69 -14.66 -22.75
N PRO A 33 30.11 -13.39 -22.53
CA PRO A 33 29.20 -12.31 -22.23
C PRO A 33 28.28 -12.10 -23.44
N ILE A 34 27.03 -12.55 -23.34
CA ILE A 34 26.01 -12.26 -24.33
C ILE A 34 25.83 -10.74 -24.30
N ALA A 35 26.39 -10.08 -25.32
CA ALA A 35 26.25 -8.65 -25.49
C ALA A 35 24.75 -8.32 -25.53
N LYS A 36 24.25 -7.70 -24.46
CA LYS A 36 22.86 -7.30 -24.31
C LYS A 36 22.57 -6.26 -25.38
N GLN A 37 21.98 -6.72 -26.49
CA GLN A 37 21.56 -5.88 -27.60
C GLN A 37 20.67 -4.77 -27.03
N ALA A 38 21.12 -3.51 -27.17
CA ALA A 38 20.37 -2.37 -26.68
C ALA A 38 19.03 -2.33 -27.42
N ALA A 39 17.93 -2.44 -26.67
CA ALA A 39 16.60 -2.32 -27.24
C ALA A 39 16.50 -0.98 -27.99
N PRO A 40 15.85 -0.96 -29.17
CA PRO A 40 15.68 0.28 -29.92
C PRO A 40 15.03 1.35 -29.05
N ALA A 41 15.55 2.58 -29.10
CA ALA A 41 15.03 3.68 -28.30
C ALA A 41 13.56 3.93 -28.64
N GLU A 42 12.67 3.73 -27.67
CA GLU A 42 11.26 4.02 -27.83
C GLU A 42 11.04 5.51 -28.09
N LYS A 43 10.16 5.83 -29.05
CA LYS A 43 9.82 7.23 -29.35
C LYS A 43 9.12 7.85 -28.15
N PRO A 44 9.44 9.11 -27.77
CA PRO A 44 8.72 9.81 -26.71
C PRO A 44 7.21 9.90 -27.00
N ILE A 45 6.39 9.66 -25.98
CA ILE A 45 4.93 9.84 -26.04
C ILE A 45 4.61 11.33 -25.92
N THR A 46 3.79 11.85 -26.85
CA THR A 46 3.34 13.25 -26.78
C THR A 46 2.17 13.42 -25.81
N LEU A 47 1.94 14.64 -25.32
CA LEU A 47 0.76 14.92 -24.49
C LEU A 47 -0.56 14.65 -25.25
N GLU A 48 -0.60 14.95 -26.54
CA GLU A 48 -1.77 14.68 -27.38
C GLU A 48 -2.03 13.17 -27.50
N GLU A 49 -0.99 12.37 -27.70
CA GLU A 49 -1.09 10.91 -27.73
C GLU A 49 -1.53 10.36 -26.36
N LEU A 50 -0.96 10.91 -25.28
CA LEU A 50 -1.35 10.55 -23.91
C LEU A 50 -2.83 10.84 -23.63
N ASN A 51 -3.36 11.95 -24.16
CA ASN A 51 -4.77 12.31 -24.00
C ASN A 51 -5.72 11.48 -24.89
N ARG A 52 -5.21 10.95 -26.02
CA ARG A 52 -5.98 10.08 -26.91
C ARG A 52 -5.99 8.63 -26.46
N ARG A 53 -4.92 8.18 -25.80
CA ARG A 53 -4.79 6.81 -25.30
C ARG A 53 -5.18 6.72 -23.84
N GLN A 54 -5.80 5.62 -23.46
CA GLN A 54 -6.02 5.33 -22.05
C GLN A 54 -4.70 4.93 -21.40
N VAL A 55 -4.28 5.66 -20.38
CA VAL A 55 -3.14 5.27 -19.54
C VAL A 55 -3.63 4.19 -18.59
N ILE A 56 -3.04 3.00 -18.66
CA ILE A 56 -3.38 1.90 -17.77
C ILE A 56 -2.57 2.02 -16.48
N GLY A 57 -3.27 2.08 -15.35
CA GLY A 57 -2.68 2.13 -14.03
C GLY A 57 -2.15 0.78 -13.53
N LYS A 58 -1.60 0.78 -12.32
CA LYS A 58 -1.09 -0.44 -11.65
C LYS A 58 -2.17 -1.47 -11.39
N LEU A 59 -3.43 -1.05 -11.30
CA LEU A 59 -4.57 -1.97 -11.15
C LEU A 59 -5.01 -2.64 -12.47
N GLY A 60 -4.34 -2.36 -13.59
CA GLY A 60 -4.69 -2.91 -14.91
C GLY A 60 -5.93 -2.27 -15.54
N MET A 61 -6.38 -1.13 -14.98
CA MET A 61 -7.53 -0.36 -15.46
C MET A 61 -7.08 1.02 -15.95
N PRO A 62 -7.84 1.68 -16.83
CA PRO A 62 -7.55 3.08 -17.19
C PRO A 62 -7.54 3.97 -15.96
N LEU A 63 -6.57 4.88 -15.85
CA LEU A 63 -6.55 5.91 -14.81
C LEU A 63 -7.86 6.71 -14.82
N GLY A 64 -8.34 7.08 -13.63
CA GLY A 64 -9.62 7.73 -13.43
C GLY A 64 -10.83 6.78 -13.37
N THR A 65 -10.65 5.49 -13.65
CA THR A 65 -11.74 4.50 -13.54
C THR A 65 -12.02 4.18 -12.08
N CYS A 66 -13.28 4.38 -11.66
CA CYS A 66 -13.74 3.94 -10.35
C CYS A 66 -13.80 2.41 -10.28
N VAL A 67 -13.21 1.84 -9.24
CA VAL A 67 -13.07 0.41 -9.01
C VAL A 67 -13.35 0.07 -7.55
N GLU A 68 -13.95 -1.09 -7.33
CA GLU A 68 -14.00 -1.69 -5.99
C GLU A 68 -12.71 -2.47 -5.75
N ILE A 69 -12.02 -2.19 -4.64
CA ILE A 69 -10.76 -2.86 -4.29
C ILE A 69 -10.85 -3.52 -2.93
N GLN A 70 -10.11 -4.61 -2.78
CA GLN A 70 -9.75 -5.18 -1.49
C GLN A 70 -8.26 -4.96 -1.26
N ALA A 71 -7.93 -4.31 -0.16
CA ALA A 71 -6.56 -3.96 0.17
C ALA A 71 -6.26 -4.19 1.64
N GLN A 72 -4.97 -4.35 1.94
CA GLN A 72 -4.46 -4.33 3.31
C GLN A 72 -3.72 -3.01 3.56
N VAL A 73 -4.01 -2.36 4.69
CA VAL A 73 -3.22 -1.21 5.15
C VAL A 73 -1.87 -1.71 5.62
N VAL A 74 -0.79 -1.14 5.08
CA VAL A 74 0.58 -1.51 5.46
C VAL A 74 1.40 -0.28 5.83
N ALA A 75 2.31 -0.42 6.80
CA ALA A 75 3.27 0.62 7.13
C ALA A 75 4.30 0.77 5.99
N ASN A 76 4.68 2.00 5.68
CA ASN A 76 5.79 2.29 4.78
C ASN A 76 7.11 1.92 5.49
N PRO A 77 7.91 0.99 4.96
CA PRO A 77 9.15 0.56 5.63
C PRO A 77 10.25 1.63 5.63
N THR A 78 10.14 2.64 4.76
CA THR A 78 11.17 3.68 4.59
C THR A 78 10.53 5.06 4.44
N PRO A 79 9.88 5.58 5.50
CA PRO A 79 9.35 6.94 5.47
C PRO A 79 10.52 7.92 5.21
N ASN A 80 10.30 8.91 4.34
CA ASN A 80 11.27 9.97 4.00
C ASN A 80 12.53 9.58 3.22
N LYS A 81 12.72 8.29 2.88
CA LYS A 81 13.86 7.82 2.08
C LYS A 81 13.47 6.91 0.91
N GLY A 82 12.22 6.42 0.89
CA GLY A 82 11.75 5.45 -0.09
C GLY A 82 11.14 6.05 -1.34
N ALA A 83 10.33 5.27 -2.05
CA ALA A 83 9.54 5.67 -3.21
C ALA A 83 8.16 6.26 -2.84
N TYR A 84 7.90 6.48 -1.55
CA TYR A 84 6.60 6.85 -1.02
C TYR A 84 6.66 7.99 0.01
N ASP A 85 5.70 8.91 -0.03
CA ASP A 85 5.61 10.15 0.77
C ASP A 85 4.69 10.02 1.99
N HIS A 86 4.05 8.86 2.16
CA HIS A 86 3.06 8.61 3.20
C HIS A 86 3.54 7.53 4.17
N ASP A 87 3.12 7.61 5.44
CA ASP A 87 3.48 6.61 6.47
C ASP A 87 2.73 5.29 6.22
N TYR A 88 1.57 5.35 5.59
CA TYR A 88 0.73 4.20 5.28
C TYR A 88 0.44 4.07 3.79
N LEU A 89 0.42 2.82 3.33
CA LEU A 89 0.14 2.44 1.94
C LEU A 89 -0.97 1.40 1.91
N LEU A 90 -1.53 1.17 0.72
CA LEU A 90 -2.44 0.06 0.45
C LEU A 90 -1.70 -1.02 -0.34
N ASN A 91 -1.67 -2.23 0.20
CA ASN A 91 -1.32 -3.43 -0.54
C ASN A 91 -2.60 -3.99 -1.17
N VAL A 92 -2.87 -3.61 -2.41
CA VAL A 92 -4.09 -4.00 -3.14
C VAL A 92 -3.94 -5.40 -3.69
N THR A 93 -4.92 -6.26 -3.39
CA THR A 93 -4.92 -7.67 -3.83
C THR A 93 -6.01 -7.96 -4.84
N HIS A 94 -7.16 -7.27 -4.76
CA HIS A 94 -8.26 -7.44 -5.69
C HIS A 94 -8.71 -6.10 -6.27
N ALA A 95 -9.15 -6.13 -7.52
CA ALA A 95 -9.82 -5.03 -8.21
C ALA A 95 -11.04 -5.56 -8.97
N ASN A 96 -12.21 -4.96 -8.73
CA ASN A 96 -13.51 -5.39 -9.27
C ASN A 96 -13.77 -6.90 -9.07
N GLY A 97 -13.47 -7.40 -7.87
CA GLY A 97 -13.62 -8.82 -7.50
C GLY A 97 -12.62 -9.77 -8.14
N LYS A 98 -11.68 -9.29 -8.98
CA LYS A 98 -10.64 -10.11 -9.59
C LYS A 98 -9.34 -10.01 -8.79
N LEU A 99 -8.72 -11.16 -8.52
CA LEU A 99 -7.38 -11.23 -7.93
C LEU A 99 -6.36 -10.66 -8.92
N LEU A 100 -5.50 -9.76 -8.43
CA LEU A 100 -4.39 -9.23 -9.23
C LEU A 100 -3.27 -10.28 -9.35
N PRO A 101 -2.59 -10.39 -10.50
CA PRO A 101 -1.47 -11.34 -10.66
C PRO A 101 -0.35 -11.13 -9.63
N GLN A 102 -0.14 -9.87 -9.23
CA GLN A 102 0.76 -9.47 -8.17
C GLN A 102 0.09 -8.37 -7.36
N SER A 103 0.20 -8.44 -6.04
CA SER A 103 -0.32 -7.39 -5.17
C SER A 103 0.41 -6.06 -5.42
N GLN A 104 -0.34 -4.97 -5.40
CA GLN A 104 0.18 -3.65 -5.75
C GLN A 104 0.29 -2.79 -4.50
N LEU A 105 1.50 -2.32 -4.20
CA LEU A 105 1.75 -1.37 -3.13
C LEU A 105 1.60 0.07 -3.65
N ILE A 106 0.50 0.73 -3.27
CA ILE A 106 0.09 2.02 -3.83
C ILE A 106 -0.17 3.04 -2.71
N GLU A 107 0.25 4.29 -2.93
CA GLU A 107 -0.14 5.41 -2.07
C GLU A 107 -1.62 5.69 -2.19
N PHE A 108 -2.22 6.21 -1.13
CA PHE A 108 -3.61 6.62 -1.19
C PHE A 108 -3.83 7.97 -0.52
N ARG A 109 -4.92 8.61 -0.95
CA ARG A 109 -5.46 9.81 -0.33
C ARG A 109 -6.96 9.64 -0.21
N SER A 110 -7.52 10.01 0.93
CA SER A 110 -8.96 10.09 1.11
C SER A 110 -9.44 11.50 0.81
N LEU A 111 -10.58 11.61 0.13
CA LEU A 111 -11.26 12.89 0.00
C LEU A 111 -11.72 13.37 1.37
N ARG A 112 -11.64 14.68 1.65
CA ARG A 112 -12.02 15.24 2.96
C ARG A 112 -13.47 14.95 3.37
N HIS A 113 -14.34 14.69 2.39
CA HIS A 113 -15.75 14.37 2.58
C HIS A 113 -16.05 12.88 2.45
N ALA A 114 -15.05 12.07 2.08
CA ALA A 114 -15.19 10.62 2.13
C ALA A 114 -15.19 10.22 3.60
N ASP A 115 -16.25 9.55 4.04
CA ASP A 115 -16.36 8.99 5.39
C ASP A 115 -15.53 7.70 5.49
N SER A 116 -14.26 7.78 5.08
CA SER A 116 -13.28 6.71 5.16
C SER A 116 -12.52 6.85 6.47
N ARG A 117 -12.44 5.77 7.25
CA ARG A 117 -11.57 5.72 8.44
C ARG A 117 -10.14 5.36 8.07
N LEU A 118 -9.70 5.86 6.92
CA LEU A 118 -8.38 5.64 6.36
C LEU A 118 -7.60 6.94 6.37
N VAL A 119 -6.39 6.84 6.86
CA VAL A 119 -5.43 7.93 7.05
C VAL A 119 -4.07 7.47 6.55
N ASN A 120 -3.35 8.36 5.89
CA ASN A 120 -2.09 8.04 5.22
C ASN A 120 -0.85 8.53 6.00
N ASP A 121 -1.05 9.13 7.17
CA ASP A 121 0.02 9.56 8.07
C ASP A 121 -0.34 9.30 9.54
N SER A 122 0.70 9.15 10.36
CA SER A 122 0.62 8.81 11.80
C SER A 122 -0.06 9.90 12.64
N PHE A 123 0.09 11.18 12.28
CA PHE A 123 -0.57 12.28 12.98
C PHE A 123 -2.09 12.29 12.76
N ARG A 124 -2.53 12.02 11.53
CA ARG A 124 -3.96 11.83 11.22
C ARG A 124 -4.51 10.57 11.86
N LEU A 125 -3.72 9.50 12.00
CA LEU A 125 -4.12 8.32 12.75
C LEU A 125 -4.34 8.63 14.23
N TYR A 126 -3.46 9.44 14.83
CA TYR A 126 -3.67 9.95 16.18
C TYR A 126 -4.95 10.80 16.28
N GLU A 127 -5.14 11.77 15.37
CA GLU A 127 -6.34 12.64 15.35
C GLU A 127 -7.63 11.82 15.18
N MET A 128 -7.62 10.82 14.30
CA MET A 128 -8.76 9.93 14.09
C MET A 128 -9.08 9.08 15.33
N LYS A 129 -8.05 8.55 16.03
CA LYS A 129 -8.25 7.68 17.20
C LYS A 129 -8.62 8.45 18.47
N THR A 130 -8.11 9.67 18.64
CA THR A 130 -8.22 10.43 19.90
C THR A 130 -9.16 11.65 19.80
N GLY A 131 -9.47 12.10 18.57
CA GLY A 131 -10.15 13.37 18.33
C GLY A 131 -9.28 14.62 18.56
N GLN A 132 -7.97 14.45 18.82
CA GLN A 132 -7.04 15.54 19.14
C GLN A 132 -5.88 15.58 18.16
N LYS A 133 -5.32 16.77 17.91
CA LYS A 133 -4.09 16.91 17.11
C LYS A 133 -2.85 16.73 17.99
N ALA A 134 -1.97 15.81 17.62
CA ALA A 134 -0.66 15.68 18.24
C ALA A 134 0.31 16.75 17.70
N ARG A 135 1.14 17.32 18.57
CA ARG A 135 2.27 18.17 18.17
C ARG A 135 3.51 17.36 17.76
N SER A 136 3.66 16.18 18.35
CA SER A 136 4.76 15.25 18.12
C SER A 136 4.32 13.84 18.47
N LEU A 137 4.86 12.84 17.78
CA LEU A 137 4.70 11.42 18.08
C LEU A 137 6.08 10.76 18.06
N ASN A 138 6.39 9.96 19.09
CA ASN A 138 7.59 9.12 19.10
C ASN A 138 7.29 7.72 18.51
N SER A 139 8.32 6.91 18.28
CA SER A 139 8.18 5.60 17.65
C SER A 139 7.31 4.61 18.44
N GLU A 140 7.34 4.66 19.77
CA GLU A 140 6.50 3.80 20.63
C GLU A 140 5.02 4.18 20.52
N GLN A 141 4.72 5.48 20.52
CA GLN A 141 3.37 6.01 20.32
C GLN A 141 2.84 5.64 18.93
N ILE A 142 3.68 5.74 17.89
CA ILE A 142 3.32 5.34 16.53
C ILE A 142 3.01 3.84 16.49
N ALA A 143 3.87 2.99 17.07
CA ALA A 143 3.63 1.55 17.12
C ALA A 143 2.32 1.18 17.84
N GLU A 144 1.98 1.88 18.93
CA GLU A 144 0.71 1.71 19.63
C GLU A 144 -0.49 2.17 18.78
N LEU A 145 -0.36 3.31 18.10
CA LEU A 145 -1.37 3.81 17.16
C LEU A 145 -1.60 2.86 15.99
N GLU A 146 -0.57 2.15 15.54
CA GLU A 146 -0.66 1.22 14.42
C GLU A 146 -1.38 -0.08 14.76
N LYS A 147 -1.51 -0.43 16.05
CA LYS A 147 -2.26 -1.62 16.49
C LYS A 147 -3.71 -1.55 16.02
N GLY A 148 -4.12 -2.60 15.30
CA GLY A 148 -5.45 -2.73 14.68
C GLY A 148 -5.66 -1.85 13.44
N TYR A 149 -4.68 -1.02 13.06
CA TYR A 149 -4.72 -0.23 11.84
C TYR A 149 -3.86 -0.85 10.75
N VAL A 150 -2.57 -1.07 11.01
CA VAL A 150 -1.69 -1.81 10.11
C VAL A 150 -2.10 -3.29 10.10
N GLY A 151 -2.16 -3.88 8.91
CA GLY A 151 -2.66 -5.23 8.67
C GLY A 151 -4.17 -5.30 8.48
N LYS A 152 -4.93 -4.22 8.71
CA LYS A 152 -6.38 -4.17 8.49
C LYS A 152 -6.69 -4.39 7.01
N VAL A 153 -7.59 -5.33 6.72
CA VAL A 153 -8.19 -5.51 5.40
C VAL A 153 -9.36 -4.54 5.26
N VAL A 154 -9.46 -3.87 4.11
CA VAL A 154 -10.49 -2.89 3.80
C VAL A 154 -11.07 -3.12 2.40
N HIS A 155 -12.36 -2.83 2.27
CA HIS A 155 -13.09 -2.81 0.99
C HIS A 155 -13.42 -1.38 0.61
N LEU A 156 -12.91 -0.91 -0.53
CA LEU A 156 -12.97 0.49 -0.90
C LEU A 156 -13.51 0.68 -2.31
N ALA A 157 -14.29 1.73 -2.52
CA ALA A 157 -14.47 2.33 -3.84
C ALA A 157 -13.39 3.41 -4.02
N ALA A 158 -12.55 3.27 -5.05
CA ALA A 158 -11.45 4.18 -5.32
C ALA A 158 -11.21 4.32 -6.83
N TYR A 159 -10.44 5.33 -7.24
CA TYR A 159 -9.87 5.36 -8.59
C TYR A 159 -8.38 5.64 -8.52
N GLU A 160 -7.63 5.09 -9.47
CA GLU A 160 -6.21 5.36 -9.61
C GLU A 160 -6.00 6.65 -10.42
N THR A 161 -5.13 7.53 -9.95
CA THR A 161 -4.68 8.73 -10.67
C THR A 161 -3.17 8.70 -10.80
N GLY A 162 -2.60 9.55 -11.65
CA GLY A 162 -1.14 9.63 -11.79
C GLY A 162 -0.65 11.01 -12.19
N SER A 163 0.62 11.26 -11.86
CA SER A 163 1.32 12.50 -12.16
C SER A 163 2.83 12.25 -12.24
N PHE A 164 3.53 13.11 -12.97
CA PHE A 164 4.99 13.14 -12.86
C PHE A 164 5.41 13.92 -11.63
N SER A 165 6.36 13.39 -10.88
CA SER A 165 6.96 14.04 -9.71
C SER A 165 8.42 13.61 -9.53
N GLY A 166 9.18 14.37 -8.75
CA GLY A 166 10.63 14.17 -8.58
C GLY A 166 11.48 15.29 -9.18
N ILE A 167 12.80 15.13 -9.14
CA ILE A 167 13.77 16.09 -9.66
C ILE A 167 14.06 15.81 -11.13
N PRO A 168 13.86 16.79 -12.03
CA PRO A 168 14.22 16.67 -13.44
C PRO A 168 15.69 16.32 -13.62
N ARG A 169 16.02 15.52 -14.65
CA ARG A 169 17.42 15.11 -14.92
C ARG A 169 18.34 16.27 -15.30
N ASN A 170 17.77 17.35 -15.84
CA ASN A 170 18.49 18.52 -16.32
C ASN A 170 18.25 19.73 -15.41
N LEU A 171 18.27 19.52 -14.09
CA LEU A 171 18.14 20.61 -13.13
C LEU A 171 19.42 21.47 -13.16
N PRO A 172 19.32 22.81 -13.29
CA PRO A 172 20.49 23.68 -13.21
C PRO A 172 21.24 23.50 -11.87
N SER A 173 22.57 23.58 -11.91
CA SER A 173 23.43 23.31 -10.75
C SER A 173 23.23 24.27 -9.58
N GLU A 174 22.73 25.47 -9.85
CA GLU A 174 22.45 26.52 -8.88
C GLU A 174 21.14 26.30 -8.11
N VAL A 175 20.26 25.42 -8.59
CA VAL A 175 18.97 25.14 -7.94
C VAL A 175 19.18 24.05 -6.87
N PRO A 176 18.88 24.34 -5.58
CA PRO A 176 19.02 23.34 -4.52
C PRO A 176 18.11 22.13 -4.76
N ILE A 177 18.63 20.93 -4.48
CA ILE A 177 17.87 19.68 -4.48
C ILE A 177 16.91 19.69 -3.29
N TRP A 178 15.59 19.71 -3.56
CA TRP A 178 14.55 19.77 -2.51
C TRP A 178 13.90 18.41 -2.18
N GLN A 179 14.25 17.35 -2.90
CA GLN A 179 13.72 15.98 -2.69
C GLN A 179 14.74 14.92 -3.13
N GLY A 180 14.69 13.73 -2.55
CA GLY A 180 15.68 12.67 -2.82
C GLY A 180 15.40 11.79 -4.05
N ARG A 181 14.43 12.15 -4.92
CA ARG A 181 13.92 11.25 -5.96
C ARG A 181 14.05 11.83 -7.36
N GLY A 182 14.40 10.97 -8.33
CA GLY A 182 14.40 11.34 -9.75
C GLY A 182 12.99 11.53 -10.31
N TYR A 183 12.85 12.33 -11.35
CA TYR A 183 11.57 12.62 -12.01
C TYR A 183 11.02 11.41 -12.77
N HIS A 184 9.84 10.92 -12.37
CA HIS A 184 9.15 9.81 -13.02
C HIS A 184 7.63 9.90 -12.81
N PHE A 185 6.87 9.16 -13.63
CA PHE A 185 5.44 9.02 -13.46
C PHE A 185 5.14 8.15 -12.25
N ARG A 186 4.25 8.63 -11.37
CA ARG A 186 3.78 7.90 -10.19
C ARG A 186 2.27 7.87 -10.20
N SER A 187 1.71 6.79 -9.68
CA SER A 187 0.28 6.65 -9.48
C SER A 187 -0.08 6.50 -8.00
N SER A 188 -1.28 6.95 -7.67
CA SER A 188 -1.86 6.93 -6.32
C SER A 188 -3.36 6.66 -6.40
N LEU A 189 -3.94 6.11 -5.34
CA LEU A 189 -5.37 5.91 -5.21
C LEU A 189 -6.05 7.11 -4.56
N ILE A 190 -7.18 7.51 -5.13
CA ILE A 190 -8.13 8.41 -4.47
C ILE A 190 -9.27 7.56 -3.94
N VAL A 191 -9.38 7.47 -2.62
CA VAL A 191 -10.44 6.73 -1.92
C VAL A 191 -11.69 7.59 -1.89
N ILE A 192 -12.78 7.04 -2.42
CA ILE A 192 -14.10 7.69 -2.47
C ILE A 192 -14.96 7.20 -1.29
N VAL A 193 -15.03 5.89 -1.06
CA VAL A 193 -15.87 5.28 -0.02
C VAL A 193 -15.16 4.10 0.63
N ASP A 194 -15.28 4.01 1.96
CA ASP A 194 -14.99 2.81 2.74
C ASP A 194 -16.29 2.01 2.89
N ARG A 195 -16.38 0.86 2.20
CA ARG A 195 -17.59 0.04 2.12
C ARG A 195 -17.94 -0.58 3.47
N ASP A 196 -16.93 -0.95 4.25
CA ASP A 196 -17.14 -1.52 5.58
C ASP A 196 -17.74 -0.46 6.52
N ALA A 197 -17.24 0.78 6.46
CA ALA A 197 -17.78 1.89 7.22
C ALA A 197 -19.20 2.29 6.77
N GLU A 198 -19.46 2.30 5.47
CA GLU A 198 -20.78 2.57 4.90
C GLU A 198 -21.83 1.55 5.36
N GLN A 199 -21.50 0.27 5.28
CA GLN A 199 -22.39 -0.81 5.71
C GLN A 199 -22.74 -0.69 7.20
N ALA A 200 -21.75 -0.42 8.06
CA ALA A 200 -21.98 -0.24 9.49
C ALA A 200 -22.92 0.94 9.81
N ARG A 201 -22.82 2.05 9.06
CA ARG A 201 -23.74 3.20 9.21
C ARG A 201 -25.16 2.84 8.82
N ASN A 202 -25.34 2.15 7.69
CA ASN A 202 -26.65 1.72 7.20
C ASN A 202 -27.34 0.81 8.22
N THR A 203 -26.63 -0.18 8.76
CA THR A 203 -27.14 -1.04 9.82
C THR A 203 -27.54 -0.25 11.07
N LYS A 204 -26.70 0.68 11.53
CA LYS A 204 -27.02 1.52 12.70
C LYS A 204 -28.27 2.37 12.46
N ARG A 205 -28.42 2.94 11.26
CA ARG A 205 -29.58 3.76 10.87
C ARG A 205 -30.87 2.94 10.93
N GLU A 206 -30.86 1.74 10.36
CA GLU A 206 -32.02 0.83 10.40
C GLU A 206 -32.41 0.46 11.84
N MET A 207 -31.43 0.18 12.71
CA MET A 207 -31.69 -0.11 14.13
C MET A 207 -32.33 1.07 14.87
N MET A 208 -31.95 2.31 14.55
CA MET A 208 -32.54 3.50 15.18
C MET A 208 -33.98 3.73 14.71
N LEU A 209 -34.26 3.50 13.43
CA LEU A 209 -35.63 3.63 12.89
C LEU A 209 -36.59 2.60 13.51
N ARG A 210 -36.12 1.37 13.78
CA ARG A 210 -36.95 0.32 14.40
C ARG A 210 -37.27 0.55 15.88
N LYS A 211 -36.48 1.34 16.61
CA LYS A 211 -36.71 1.60 18.05
C LYS A 211 -37.66 2.78 18.32
N GLY A 212 -37.95 3.58 17.31
CA GLY A 212 -38.83 4.76 17.41
C GLY A 212 -40.25 4.53 16.90
N SER A 213 -40.59 3.30 16.48
CA SER A 213 -41.95 2.85 16.13
C SER A 213 -42.49 1.97 17.25
#